data_AF-F3QVT8-F1
#
_entry.id   AF-F3QVT8-F1
#
_cell.length_a   1.000
_cell.length_b   1.000
_cell.length_c   1.000
_cell.angle_alpha   90.00
_cell.angle_beta   90.00
_cell.angle_gamma   90.00
#
_symmetry.space_group_name_H-M   'P 1'
#
loop_
_entity.id
_entity.type
_entity.pdbx_description
1 polymer ?
#
loop_
_entity_poly.entity_id
_entity_poly.type
_entity_poly.pdbx_seq_one_letter_code
_entity_poly.pdbx_strand_id
1 'polypeptide(L)'
;MKRLNSLFTERIIAVTYRFYPRSIIKGIMLTGSHAVGETRADSDIDVVLLSELSNRQTTESLTFDGCVYQFIVFPCNKIHELVYKDYMTAHFVFLSLFEKGVILYDESGRLEQLKRYVLSSKPWILKDRDILALRASVTSSLDVLHNDKDPKSNLCTASEAVVMTARLICGRKSYSGKHLDKLLPAYPKETEVLYHALGKYLNDGDGRAFSASLEALLRPFGGLLKNHTNGYVLSAPTSSRHLLAFLPEALPSDERTMCNIRIIVKKTSNFMPTVFYVGQGQSMEQGIYISFHSPENNIPEALRILETTTEDLDFTSFGHGISYPYPSCFYEGLYLGSQLLYDELADVMSTLSCLTMKHWGKETGNYRLLLAYRFAYYYFHDVVPKKEMRTFWADTLSRLMPEVLDTNGMYNTRQLLARKRKILTCMDKKYNEQEEELLSLVGQKEILYPELDNILKGICINLKKVLNKSKEKSSDFQSFPTAGISLYYYLFTHSLGVLLLKPHEKFGITYNISRLLDNDSQ
;
A
#
# COMPACT_ATOMS: atom_id res chain seq x y z
N MET A 1 18.43 -12.57 24.74
CA MET A 1 18.80 -11.18 24.39
C MET A 1 19.88 -10.71 25.36
N LYS A 2 21.06 -10.29 24.88
CA LYS A 2 21.99 -9.49 25.70
C LYS A 2 21.29 -8.15 25.98
N ARG A 3 21.19 -7.73 27.24
CA ARG A 3 20.64 -6.42 27.58
C ARG A 3 21.56 -5.34 26.99
N LEU A 4 21.02 -4.46 26.16
CA LEU A 4 21.74 -3.27 25.70
C LEU A 4 22.12 -2.41 26.92
N ASN A 5 23.32 -1.83 26.87
CA ASN A 5 23.80 -0.92 27.90
C ASN A 5 22.90 0.32 27.94
N SER A 6 22.38 0.68 29.12
CA SER A 6 21.47 1.82 29.30
C SER A 6 22.07 3.14 28.80
N LEU A 7 23.38 3.35 29.02
CA LEU A 7 24.10 4.54 28.54
C LEU A 7 24.12 4.64 27.02
N PHE A 8 24.20 3.51 26.32
CA PHE A 8 24.19 3.48 24.86
C PHE A 8 22.80 3.79 24.30
N THR A 9 21.75 3.26 24.92
CA THR A 9 20.35 3.58 24.59
C THR A 9 20.05 5.06 24.79
N GLU A 10 20.44 5.63 25.95
CA GLU A 10 20.27 7.05 26.25
C GLU A 10 21.00 7.94 25.25
N ARG A 11 22.22 7.56 24.85
CA ARG A 11 22.99 8.26 23.82
C ARG A 11 22.23 8.30 22.49
N ILE A 12 21.71 7.17 22.00
CA ILE A 12 20.99 7.11 20.72
C ILE A 12 19.74 8.02 20.76
N ILE A 13 18.98 7.98 21.85
CA ILE A 13 17.79 8.83 22.02
C ILE A 13 18.19 10.31 22.04
N ALA A 14 19.25 10.67 22.77
CA ALA A 14 19.74 12.04 22.86
C ALA A 14 20.22 12.58 21.49
N VAL A 15 21.00 11.78 20.75
CA VAL A 15 21.45 12.13 19.40
C VAL A 15 20.26 12.28 18.46
N THR A 16 19.29 11.36 18.52
CA THR A 16 18.05 11.46 17.73
C THR A 16 17.35 12.79 17.96
N TYR A 17 17.14 13.19 19.21
CA TYR A 17 16.43 14.44 19.53
C TYR A 17 17.25 15.71 19.28
N ARG A 18 18.57 15.61 19.08
CA ARG A 18 19.40 16.73 18.60
C ARG A 18 19.07 17.09 17.15
N PHE A 19 18.74 16.10 16.33
CA PHE A 19 18.52 16.27 14.88
C PHE A 19 17.02 16.31 14.52
N TYR A 20 16.19 15.54 15.21
CA TYR A 20 14.75 15.42 14.97
C TYR A 20 13.94 15.98 16.15
N PRO A 21 12.98 16.88 15.92
CA PRO A 21 12.13 17.39 17.00
C PRO A 21 11.37 16.28 17.71
N ARG A 22 11.38 16.28 19.05
CA ARG A 22 10.68 15.26 19.85
C ARG A 22 9.18 15.19 19.56
N SER A 23 8.56 16.31 19.21
CA SER A 23 7.11 16.40 18.98
C SER A 23 6.61 15.58 17.79
N ILE A 24 7.49 15.20 16.86
CA ILE A 24 7.11 14.49 15.62
C ILE A 24 7.60 13.04 15.58
N ILE A 25 8.55 12.66 16.44
CA ILE A 25 9.09 11.30 16.50
C ILE A 25 8.27 10.49 17.50
N LYS A 26 7.58 9.48 17.00
CA LYS A 26 6.62 8.64 17.72
C LYS A 26 7.19 7.29 18.14
N GLY A 27 8.35 6.93 17.62
CA GLY A 27 9.06 5.71 17.96
C GLY A 27 10.52 5.77 17.53
N ILE A 28 11.39 5.12 18.30
CA ILE A 28 12.82 4.96 18.05
C ILE A 28 13.17 3.49 18.27
N MET A 29 13.83 2.88 17.30
CA MET A 29 14.26 1.49 17.39
C MET A 29 15.69 1.35 16.86
N LEU A 30 16.57 0.74 17.63
CA LEU A 30 17.90 0.34 17.16
C LEU A 30 17.76 -0.91 16.29
N THR A 31 18.42 -0.96 15.15
CA THR A 31 18.43 -2.16 14.29
C THR A 31 19.85 -2.51 13.86
N GLY A 32 20.00 -3.40 12.89
CA GLY A 32 21.30 -3.76 12.32
C GLY A 32 22.19 -4.54 13.28
N SER A 33 23.50 -4.49 13.03
CA SER A 33 24.53 -5.26 13.74
C SER A 33 24.56 -4.97 15.24
N HIS A 34 24.33 -3.70 15.64
CA HIS A 34 24.24 -3.27 17.04
C HIS A 34 23.04 -3.87 17.77
N ALA A 35 21.90 -4.08 17.09
CA ALA A 35 20.74 -4.71 17.71
C ALA A 35 20.93 -6.21 17.94
N VAL A 36 21.62 -6.91 17.02
CA VAL A 36 21.84 -8.36 17.10
C VAL A 36 23.14 -8.77 17.80
N GLY A 37 24.02 -7.82 18.10
CA GLY A 37 25.31 -8.08 18.74
C GLY A 37 26.40 -8.64 17.81
N GLU A 38 26.27 -8.39 16.51
CA GLU A 38 27.24 -8.80 15.46
C GLU A 38 28.10 -7.62 14.98
N THR A 39 28.35 -6.64 15.86
CA THR A 39 29.09 -5.41 15.55
C THR A 39 30.55 -5.66 15.19
N ARG A 40 31.04 -4.92 14.20
CA ARG A 40 32.45 -4.81 13.81
C ARG A 40 32.97 -3.41 14.16
N ALA A 41 34.28 -3.20 14.09
CA ALA A 41 34.92 -1.93 14.43
C ALA A 41 34.44 -0.75 13.55
N ASP A 42 33.97 -1.05 12.33
CA ASP A 42 33.47 -0.12 11.33
C ASP A 42 31.93 -0.10 11.22
N SER A 43 31.22 -0.74 12.16
CA SER A 43 29.76 -0.78 12.12
C SER A 43 29.13 0.59 12.38
N ASP A 44 28.18 0.93 11.53
CA ASP A 44 27.26 2.04 11.69
C ASP A 44 26.14 1.71 12.67
N ILE A 45 25.58 2.77 13.26
CA ILE A 45 24.45 2.67 14.19
C ILE A 45 23.16 2.90 13.39
N ASP A 46 22.50 1.82 13.00
CA ASP A 46 21.20 1.87 12.32
C ASP A 46 20.07 2.21 13.31
N VAL A 47 19.40 3.35 13.10
CA VAL A 47 18.31 3.83 13.95
C VAL A 47 17.06 4.04 13.12
N VAL A 48 16.00 3.30 13.44
CA VAL A 48 14.68 3.45 12.84
C VAL A 48 13.89 4.50 13.61
N LEU A 49 13.35 5.47 12.89
CA LEU A 49 12.53 6.55 13.44
C LEU A 49 11.12 6.47 12.88
N LEU A 50 10.09 6.51 13.73
CA LEU A 50 8.72 6.72 13.28
C LEU A 50 8.38 8.21 13.33
N SER A 51 8.11 8.80 12.17
CA SER A 51 7.79 10.21 12.02
C SER A 51 6.30 10.42 11.72
N GLU A 52 5.66 11.30 12.47
CA GLU A 52 4.28 11.72 12.23
C GLU A 52 4.13 12.58 10.95
N LEU A 53 5.21 13.20 10.47
CA LEU A 53 5.13 14.17 9.36
C LEU A 53 5.73 13.65 8.05
N SER A 54 6.60 12.64 8.11
CA SER A 54 7.21 12.07 6.91
C SER A 54 6.14 11.34 6.09
N ASN A 55 6.18 11.49 4.76
CA ASN A 55 5.22 10.85 3.85
C ASN A 55 5.80 9.65 3.08
N ARG A 56 7.11 9.44 3.18
CA ARG A 56 7.85 8.35 2.54
C ARG A 56 8.99 7.88 3.45
N GLN A 57 9.51 6.70 3.16
CA GLN A 57 10.72 6.22 3.82
C GLN A 57 11.94 6.99 3.28
N THR A 58 12.76 7.52 4.19
CA THR A 58 14.04 8.15 3.85
C THR A 58 15.15 7.59 4.72
N THR A 59 16.37 7.67 4.21
CA THR A 59 17.57 7.32 4.96
C THR A 59 18.48 8.53 5.01
N GLU A 60 18.90 8.91 6.21
CA GLU A 60 19.80 10.03 6.45
C GLU A 60 21.00 9.53 7.26
N SER A 61 22.21 9.67 6.70
CA SER A 61 23.43 9.27 7.39
C SER A 61 24.17 10.50 7.91
N LEU A 62 24.62 10.44 9.17
CA LEU A 62 25.39 11.53 9.78
C LEU A 62 26.48 10.99 10.71
N THR A 63 27.58 11.73 10.82
CA THR A 63 28.66 11.43 11.76
C THR A 63 28.50 12.31 12.99
N PHE A 64 28.44 11.70 14.17
CA PHE A 64 28.34 12.40 15.45
C PHE A 64 29.20 11.71 16.51
N ASP A 65 30.08 12.47 17.17
CA ASP A 65 31.03 11.96 18.17
C ASP A 65 31.81 10.72 17.69
N GLY A 66 32.35 10.79 16.47
CA GLY A 66 33.15 9.72 15.86
C GLY A 66 32.37 8.47 15.45
N CYS A 67 31.05 8.44 15.63
CA CYS A 67 30.18 7.34 15.21
C CYS A 67 29.35 7.75 13.98
N VAL A 68 29.16 6.81 13.05
CA VAL A 68 28.23 6.98 11.93
C VAL A 68 26.85 6.48 12.37
N TYR A 69 25.85 7.36 12.28
CA TYR A 69 24.45 7.04 12.50
C TYR A 69 23.74 6.99 11.15
N GLN A 70 22.97 5.93 10.93
CA GLN A 70 22.08 5.81 9.79
C GLN A 70 20.63 5.88 10.28
N PHE A 71 19.98 7.03 10.11
CA PHE A 71 18.59 7.23 10.47
C PHE A 71 17.68 6.79 9.35
N ILE A 72 16.90 5.74 9.59
CA ILE A 72 15.92 5.18 8.65
C ILE A 72 14.54 5.67 9.11
N VAL A 73 14.06 6.73 8.48
CA VAL A 73 12.81 7.42 8.86
C VAL A 73 11.64 6.79 8.14
N PHE A 74 10.67 6.28 8.90
CA PHE A 74 9.42 5.73 8.38
C PHE A 74 8.23 6.65 8.65
N PRO A 75 7.29 6.74 7.69
CA PRO A 75 6.03 7.46 7.86
C PRO A 75 5.07 6.67 8.76
N CYS A 76 4.60 7.30 9.84
CA CYS A 76 3.64 6.69 10.78
C CYS A 76 2.35 6.23 10.10
N ASN A 77 1.88 6.95 9.07
CA ASN A 77 0.62 6.70 8.38
C ASN A 77 0.70 5.53 7.38
N LYS A 78 1.89 5.13 6.91
CA LYS A 78 2.08 4.13 5.85
C LYS A 78 2.99 2.96 6.21
N ILE A 79 3.48 2.89 7.44
CA ILE A 79 4.48 1.87 7.82
C ILE A 79 4.02 0.43 7.53
N HIS A 80 2.75 0.11 7.78
CA HIS A 80 2.21 -1.23 7.50
C HIS A 80 2.14 -1.51 5.99
N GLU A 81 1.82 -0.51 5.17
CA GLU A 81 1.82 -0.63 3.71
C GLU A 81 3.22 -0.84 3.16
N LEU A 82 4.20 -0.14 3.71
CA LEU A 82 5.60 -0.33 3.34
C LEU A 82 6.09 -1.75 3.70
N VAL A 83 5.76 -2.23 4.90
CA VAL A 83 6.11 -3.60 5.33
C VAL A 83 5.37 -4.66 4.52
N TYR A 84 4.10 -4.43 4.18
CA TYR A 84 3.34 -5.33 3.32
C TYR A 84 3.89 -5.34 1.89
N LYS A 85 4.24 -4.17 1.33
CA LYS A 85 4.88 -4.09 0.01
C LYS A 85 6.20 -4.83 0.01
N ASP A 86 7.01 -4.67 1.05
CA ASP A 86 8.28 -5.37 1.24
C ASP A 86 8.09 -6.91 1.31
N TYR A 87 7.00 -7.38 1.93
CA TYR A 87 6.59 -8.79 1.89
C TYR A 87 6.18 -9.26 0.48
N MET A 88 5.32 -8.48 -0.20
CA MET A 88 4.76 -8.86 -1.49
C MET A 88 5.83 -8.89 -2.59
N THR A 89 6.74 -7.92 -2.58
CA THR A 89 7.86 -7.78 -3.54
C THR A 89 9.04 -8.72 -3.27
N ALA A 90 9.00 -9.51 -2.20
CA ALA A 90 10.09 -10.43 -1.86
C ALA A 90 11.44 -9.78 -1.52
N HIS A 91 11.46 -8.49 -1.18
CA HIS A 91 12.67 -7.79 -0.72
C HIS A 91 12.99 -8.05 0.77
N PHE A 92 11.97 -8.03 1.65
CA PHE A 92 12.05 -8.36 3.08
C PHE A 92 13.09 -7.56 3.90
N VAL A 93 13.50 -6.39 3.39
CA VAL A 93 14.47 -5.52 4.07
C VAL A 93 13.84 -4.94 5.33
N PHE A 94 12.62 -4.40 5.20
CA PHE A 94 11.90 -3.80 6.31
C PHE A 94 11.44 -4.85 7.31
N LEU A 95 10.95 -6.00 6.84
CA LEU A 95 10.58 -7.13 7.69
C LEU A 95 11.75 -7.57 8.59
N SER A 96 12.95 -7.79 8.02
CA SER A 96 14.14 -8.14 8.81
C SER A 96 14.51 -7.04 9.81
N LEU A 97 14.39 -5.78 9.42
CA LEU A 97 14.72 -4.62 10.24
C LEU A 97 13.83 -4.51 11.49
N PHE A 98 12.51 -4.72 11.34
CA PHE A 98 11.56 -4.71 12.46
C PHE A 98 11.60 -5.98 13.30
N GLU A 99 11.89 -7.12 12.69
CA GLU A 99 12.08 -8.39 13.41
C GLU A 99 13.24 -8.28 14.42
N LYS A 100 14.40 -7.81 13.96
CA LYS A 100 15.64 -7.80 14.74
C LYS A 100 15.77 -6.58 15.64
N GLY A 101 15.08 -5.50 15.33
CA GLY A 101 15.26 -4.22 16.00
C GLY A 101 14.89 -4.25 17.49
N VAL A 102 15.59 -3.48 18.30
CA VAL A 102 15.30 -3.27 19.72
C VAL A 102 14.65 -1.91 19.90
N ILE A 103 13.41 -1.91 20.38
CA ILE A 103 12.63 -0.69 20.61
C ILE A 103 13.26 0.08 21.77
N LEU A 104 13.61 1.34 21.52
CA LEU A 104 14.20 2.25 22.51
C LEU A 104 13.15 3.24 23.04
N TYR A 105 12.18 3.60 22.20
CA TYR A 105 11.05 4.48 22.53
C TYR A 105 9.85 4.15 21.63
N ASP A 106 8.64 4.15 22.19
CA ASP A 106 7.40 3.94 21.44
C ASP A 106 6.23 4.62 22.18
N GLU A 107 5.75 5.76 21.66
CA GLU A 107 4.74 6.59 22.34
C GLU A 107 3.38 5.88 22.43
N SER A 108 3.04 5.04 21.45
CA SER A 108 1.69 4.46 21.31
C SER A 108 1.69 2.94 21.06
N GLY A 109 2.82 2.27 21.27
CA GLY A 109 2.96 0.83 21.04
C GLY A 109 2.92 0.41 19.56
N ARG A 110 3.15 1.35 18.63
CA ARG A 110 3.08 1.09 17.18
C ARG A 110 4.23 0.21 16.71
N LEU A 111 5.45 0.46 17.19
CA LEU A 111 6.60 -0.38 16.87
C LEU A 111 6.42 -1.77 17.48
N GLU A 112 5.92 -1.85 18.71
CA GLU A 112 5.65 -3.12 19.37
C GLU A 112 4.59 -3.94 18.61
N GLN A 113 3.50 -3.30 18.19
CA GLN A 113 2.49 -3.97 17.36
C GLN A 113 3.06 -4.44 16.03
N LEU A 114 3.79 -3.57 15.32
CA LEU A 114 4.38 -3.94 14.04
C LEU A 114 5.34 -5.11 14.20
N LYS A 115 6.17 -5.09 15.25
CA LYS A 115 7.08 -6.20 15.56
C LYS A 115 6.32 -7.48 15.85
N ARG A 116 5.24 -7.45 16.63
CA ARG A 116 4.36 -8.62 16.86
C ARG A 116 3.77 -9.14 15.54
N TYR A 117 3.29 -8.26 14.68
CA TYR A 117 2.79 -8.64 13.35
C TYR A 117 3.87 -9.34 12.51
N VAL A 118 5.06 -8.75 12.41
CA VAL A 118 6.19 -9.32 11.67
C VAL A 118 6.61 -10.69 12.22
N LEU A 119 6.66 -10.84 13.55
CA LEU A 119 6.98 -12.10 14.20
C LEU A 119 5.88 -13.15 14.03
N SER A 120 4.60 -12.76 14.09
CA SER A 120 3.47 -13.66 13.85
C SER A 120 3.39 -14.17 12.41
N SER A 121 3.95 -13.40 11.48
CA SER A 121 4.03 -13.78 10.06
C SER A 121 5.11 -14.83 9.77
N LYS A 122 5.84 -15.31 10.78
CA LYS A 122 6.90 -16.31 10.63
C LYS A 122 6.39 -17.75 10.78
N PRO A 123 7.02 -18.71 10.06
CA PRO A 123 8.05 -18.49 9.06
C PRO A 123 7.43 -17.95 7.78
N TRP A 124 8.16 -17.13 7.02
CA TRP A 124 7.73 -16.66 5.71
C TRP A 124 7.89 -17.78 4.66
N ILE A 125 7.09 -18.83 4.86
CA ILE A 125 7.03 -20.04 4.03
C ILE A 125 6.43 -19.65 2.67
N LEU A 126 6.87 -20.34 1.62
CA LEU A 126 6.26 -20.22 0.30
C LEU A 126 4.80 -20.68 0.33
N LYS A 127 3.89 -19.83 -0.15
CA LYS A 127 2.51 -20.24 -0.48
C LYS A 127 2.49 -20.79 -1.91
N ASP A 128 1.41 -21.47 -2.30
CA ASP A 128 1.26 -22.05 -3.65
C ASP A 128 1.54 -21.04 -4.77
N ARG A 129 1.06 -19.80 -4.60
CA ARG A 129 1.34 -18.70 -5.53
C ARG A 129 2.83 -18.34 -5.61
N ASP A 130 3.53 -18.34 -4.47
CA ASP A 130 4.97 -18.05 -4.43
C ASP A 130 5.77 -19.18 -5.09
N ILE A 131 5.36 -20.44 -4.89
CA ILE A 131 5.94 -21.61 -5.55
C ILE A 131 5.76 -21.50 -7.07
N LEU A 132 4.54 -21.19 -7.54
CA LEU A 132 4.26 -20.99 -8.96
C LEU A 132 5.09 -19.84 -9.55
N ALA A 133 5.22 -18.71 -8.85
CA ALA A 133 5.99 -17.56 -9.33
C ALA A 133 7.50 -17.86 -9.43
N LEU A 134 8.06 -18.51 -8.42
CA LEU A 134 9.46 -18.94 -8.44
C LEU A 134 9.70 -19.99 -9.54
N ARG A 135 8.80 -20.97 -9.70
CA ARG A 135 8.89 -21.97 -10.78
C ARG A 135 8.83 -21.33 -12.16
N ALA A 136 7.93 -20.38 -12.38
CA ALA A 136 7.83 -19.65 -13.65
C ALA A 136 9.12 -18.87 -13.93
N SER A 137 9.66 -18.20 -12.90
CA SER A 137 10.90 -17.43 -13.02
C SER A 137 12.10 -18.32 -13.35
N VAL A 138 12.26 -19.45 -12.66
CA VAL A 138 13.31 -20.44 -12.99
C VAL A 138 13.11 -20.98 -14.39
N THR A 139 11.88 -21.37 -14.78
CA THR A 139 11.61 -21.89 -16.14
C THR A 139 12.03 -20.89 -17.21
N SER A 140 11.66 -19.61 -17.05
CA SER A 140 12.05 -18.55 -17.97
C SER A 140 13.57 -18.38 -18.07
N SER A 141 14.30 -18.44 -16.94
CA SER A 141 15.76 -18.40 -16.96
C SER A 141 16.35 -19.62 -17.67
N LEU A 142 15.79 -20.81 -17.45
CA LEU A 142 16.26 -22.04 -18.09
C LEU A 142 16.01 -22.04 -19.60
N ASP A 143 14.90 -21.48 -20.07
CA ASP A 143 14.59 -21.35 -21.51
C ASP A 143 15.62 -20.47 -22.23
N VAL A 144 16.09 -19.40 -21.58
CA VAL A 144 17.19 -18.56 -22.10
C VAL A 144 18.50 -19.36 -22.15
N LEU A 145 18.84 -20.04 -21.06
CA LEU A 145 20.11 -20.78 -20.93
C LEU A 145 20.17 -22.04 -21.80
N HIS A 146 19.03 -22.67 -22.08
CA HIS A 146 18.96 -23.90 -22.87
C HIS A 146 19.27 -23.69 -24.36
N ASN A 147 18.92 -22.50 -24.88
CA ASN A 147 19.01 -22.16 -26.30
C ASN A 147 20.26 -21.37 -26.68
N ASP A 148 21.18 -21.17 -25.73
CA ASP A 148 22.29 -20.24 -25.88
C ASP A 148 23.49 -20.83 -26.65
N LYS A 149 24.21 -19.95 -27.34
CA LYS A 149 25.45 -20.21 -28.08
C LYS A 149 26.67 -19.48 -27.48
N ASP A 150 26.48 -18.52 -26.56
CA ASP A 150 27.56 -17.80 -25.87
C ASP A 150 27.38 -17.81 -24.32
N PRO A 151 27.94 -18.83 -23.64
CA PRO A 151 27.73 -19.05 -22.21
C PRO A 151 28.21 -17.91 -21.30
N LYS A 152 29.15 -17.07 -21.76
CA LYS A 152 29.65 -15.94 -20.95
C LYS A 152 28.66 -14.78 -20.89
N SER A 153 27.73 -14.70 -21.84
CA SER A 153 26.75 -13.62 -21.93
C SER A 153 25.59 -13.74 -20.93
N ASN A 154 25.37 -14.94 -20.36
CA ASN A 154 24.18 -15.26 -19.54
C ASN A 154 24.49 -15.69 -18.09
N LEU A 155 25.68 -15.35 -17.58
CA LEU A 155 26.10 -15.63 -16.20
C LEU A 155 25.10 -15.09 -15.15
N CYS A 156 24.56 -13.88 -15.38
CA CYS A 156 23.57 -13.27 -14.48
C CYS A 156 22.29 -14.12 -14.43
N THR A 157 21.79 -14.57 -15.58
CA THR A 157 20.61 -15.43 -15.71
C THR A 157 20.80 -16.76 -14.99
N ALA A 158 21.96 -17.39 -15.12
CA ALA A 158 22.28 -18.63 -14.41
C ALA A 158 22.34 -18.43 -12.89
N SER A 159 22.94 -17.33 -12.44
CA SER A 159 23.04 -16.98 -11.02
C SER A 159 21.65 -16.72 -10.42
N GLU A 160 20.77 -16.02 -11.13
CA GLU A 160 19.38 -15.80 -10.71
C GLU A 160 18.60 -17.10 -10.61
N ALA A 161 18.73 -18.00 -11.60
CA ALA A 161 18.06 -19.31 -11.59
C ALA A 161 18.49 -20.15 -10.38
N VAL A 162 19.78 -20.11 -10.01
CA VAL A 162 20.29 -20.77 -8.81
C VAL A 162 19.65 -20.20 -7.54
N VAL A 163 19.62 -18.87 -7.39
CA VAL A 163 19.04 -18.21 -6.22
C VAL A 163 17.54 -18.53 -6.07
N MET A 164 16.79 -18.50 -7.16
CA MET A 164 15.35 -18.83 -7.16
C MET A 164 15.10 -20.31 -6.84
N THR A 165 15.93 -21.21 -7.36
CA THR A 165 15.85 -22.65 -7.05
C THR A 165 16.21 -22.92 -5.59
N ALA A 166 17.24 -22.28 -5.04
CA ALA A 166 17.59 -22.35 -3.62
C ALA A 166 16.45 -21.86 -2.72
N ARG A 167 15.74 -20.80 -3.12
CA ARG A 167 14.54 -20.31 -2.41
C ARG A 167 13.42 -21.35 -2.37
N LEU A 168 13.18 -22.07 -3.48
CA LEU A 168 12.23 -23.19 -3.55
C LEU A 168 12.65 -24.31 -2.58
N ILE A 169 13.90 -24.77 -2.64
CA ILE A 169 14.45 -25.84 -1.79
C ILE A 169 14.31 -25.49 -0.31
N CYS A 170 14.73 -24.29 0.10
CA CYS A 170 14.68 -23.87 1.50
C CYS A 170 13.26 -23.47 1.95
N GLY A 171 12.27 -23.39 1.05
CA GLY A 171 10.93 -22.91 1.38
C GLY A 171 10.94 -21.48 1.90
N ARG A 172 11.72 -20.58 1.29
CA ARG A 172 11.87 -19.18 1.72
C ARG A 172 11.66 -18.22 0.55
N LYS A 173 10.73 -17.28 0.71
CA LYS A 173 10.38 -16.30 -0.32
C LYS A 173 11.51 -15.31 -0.67
N SER A 174 12.31 -14.93 0.32
CA SER A 174 13.05 -13.66 0.26
C SER A 174 14.51 -13.70 0.66
N TYR A 175 15.01 -14.88 1.01
CA TYR A 175 16.37 -15.00 1.45
C TYR A 175 17.29 -14.72 0.25
N SER A 176 18.29 -13.88 0.47
CA SER A 176 19.38 -13.57 -0.46
C SER A 176 20.61 -14.40 -0.10
N GLY A 177 21.59 -14.46 -1.01
CA GLY A 177 22.82 -15.28 -0.93
C GLY A 177 23.25 -15.65 0.49
N LYS A 178 23.74 -14.68 1.27
CA LYS A 178 24.25 -14.92 2.65
C LYS A 178 23.31 -15.66 3.60
N HIS A 179 21.99 -15.52 3.41
CA HIS A 179 20.99 -16.19 4.24
C HIS A 179 20.65 -17.58 3.68
N LEU A 180 20.64 -17.74 2.35
CA LEU A 180 20.48 -19.04 1.71
C LEU A 180 21.69 -19.93 2.00
N ASP A 181 22.91 -19.39 1.96
CA ASP A 181 24.15 -20.12 2.28
C ASP A 181 24.14 -20.69 3.71
N LYS A 182 23.45 -20.03 4.64
CA LYS A 182 23.26 -20.53 6.01
C LYS A 182 22.20 -21.63 6.12
N LEU A 183 21.24 -21.70 5.20
CA LEU A 183 20.12 -22.65 5.24
C LEU A 183 20.32 -23.87 4.34
N LEU A 184 20.94 -23.70 3.18
CA LEU A 184 21.22 -24.76 2.21
C LEU A 184 21.93 -25.99 2.82
N PRO A 185 22.85 -25.86 3.81
CA PRO A 185 23.45 -27.02 4.47
C PRO A 185 22.45 -28.00 5.10
N ALA A 186 21.21 -27.58 5.39
CA ALA A 186 20.15 -28.47 5.86
C ALA A 186 19.55 -29.37 4.74
N TYR A 187 19.89 -29.11 3.48
CA TYR A 187 19.44 -29.81 2.27
C TYR A 187 20.64 -30.26 1.44
N PRO A 188 21.46 -31.21 1.96
CA PRO A 188 22.79 -31.48 1.41
C PRO A 188 22.76 -32.01 -0.02
N LYS A 189 21.78 -32.86 -0.36
CA LYS A 189 21.66 -33.46 -1.70
C LYS A 189 21.31 -32.41 -2.75
N GLU A 190 20.30 -31.59 -2.45
CA GLU A 190 19.84 -30.53 -3.33
C GLU A 190 20.90 -29.46 -3.51
N THR A 191 21.62 -29.12 -2.42
CA THR A 191 22.72 -28.15 -2.43
C THR A 191 23.88 -28.62 -3.29
N GLU A 192 24.26 -29.91 -3.19
CA GLU A 192 25.32 -30.49 -4.01
C GLU A 192 24.97 -30.42 -5.50
N VAL A 193 23.75 -30.82 -5.88
CA VAL A 193 23.27 -30.73 -7.27
C VAL A 193 23.29 -29.29 -7.76
N LEU A 194 22.81 -28.34 -6.95
CA LEU A 194 22.73 -26.93 -7.31
C LEU A 194 24.12 -26.30 -7.52
N TYR A 195 25.06 -26.55 -6.61
CA TYR A 195 26.43 -26.02 -6.70
C TYR A 195 27.24 -26.70 -7.81
N HIS A 196 27.08 -28.01 -7.99
CA HIS A 196 27.71 -28.73 -9.10
C HIS A 196 27.20 -28.24 -10.45
N ALA A 197 25.88 -28.00 -10.59
CA ALA A 197 25.30 -27.44 -11.80
C ALA A 197 25.90 -26.08 -12.14
N LEU A 198 25.94 -25.16 -11.16
CA LEU A 198 26.54 -23.83 -11.35
C LEU A 198 28.04 -23.93 -11.68
N GLY A 199 28.80 -24.74 -10.94
CA GLY A 199 30.22 -24.93 -11.17
C GLY A 199 30.52 -25.45 -12.57
N LYS A 200 29.76 -26.43 -13.05
CA LYS A 200 29.88 -26.97 -14.41
C LYS A 200 29.53 -25.92 -15.47
N TYR A 201 28.48 -25.14 -15.25
CA TYR A 201 28.10 -24.05 -16.15
C TYR A 201 29.21 -22.98 -16.25
N LEU A 202 29.83 -22.60 -15.12
CA LEU A 202 30.91 -21.62 -15.09
C LEU A 202 32.18 -22.09 -15.84
N ASN A 203 32.49 -23.39 -15.75
CA ASN A 203 33.69 -23.96 -16.35
C ASN A 203 33.50 -24.27 -17.85
N ASP A 204 32.39 -24.93 -18.19
CA ASP A 204 32.19 -25.55 -19.51
C ASP A 204 31.21 -24.77 -20.39
N GLY A 205 30.41 -23.87 -19.78
CA GLY A 205 29.36 -23.12 -20.48
C GLY A 205 28.17 -23.98 -20.92
N ASP A 206 28.03 -25.21 -20.42
CA ASP A 206 27.00 -26.15 -20.85
C ASP A 206 25.63 -25.81 -20.23
N GLY A 207 24.91 -24.91 -20.90
CA GLY A 207 23.55 -24.51 -20.53
C GLY A 207 22.53 -25.66 -20.52
N ARG A 208 22.72 -26.70 -21.34
CA ARG A 208 21.78 -27.84 -21.36
C ARG A 208 21.92 -28.70 -20.12
N ALA A 209 23.15 -29.04 -19.72
CA ALA A 209 23.39 -29.80 -18.49
C ALA A 209 22.99 -29.01 -17.24
N PHE A 210 23.22 -27.70 -17.24
CA PHE A 210 22.74 -26.81 -16.19
C PHE A 210 21.20 -26.86 -16.08
N SER A 211 20.49 -26.61 -17.19
CA SER A 211 19.03 -26.62 -17.21
C SER A 211 18.43 -27.97 -16.81
N ALA A 212 19.01 -29.09 -17.24
CA ALA A 212 18.56 -30.42 -16.85
C ALA A 212 18.70 -30.67 -15.34
N SER A 213 19.77 -30.15 -14.73
CA SER A 213 20.00 -30.28 -13.27
C SER A 213 18.98 -29.48 -12.46
N LEU A 214 18.71 -28.23 -12.86
CA LEU A 214 17.71 -27.39 -12.19
C LEU A 214 16.29 -27.92 -12.44
N GLU A 215 15.97 -28.43 -13.64
CA GLU A 215 14.69 -29.08 -13.91
C GLU A 215 14.44 -30.27 -12.98
N ALA A 216 15.47 -31.09 -12.72
CA ALA A 216 15.36 -32.19 -11.77
C ALA A 216 15.01 -31.70 -10.35
N LEU A 217 15.64 -30.60 -9.91
CA LEU A 217 15.35 -29.95 -8.63
C LEU A 217 13.94 -29.35 -8.56
N LEU A 218 13.32 -29.00 -9.69
CA LEU A 218 11.96 -28.47 -9.75
C LEU A 218 10.87 -29.54 -9.68
N ARG A 219 11.17 -30.82 -9.93
CA ARG A 219 10.17 -31.91 -9.97
C ARG A 219 9.30 -32.01 -8.71
N PRO A 220 9.84 -31.92 -7.47
CA PRO A 220 9.03 -31.95 -6.26
C PRO A 220 8.00 -30.82 -6.15
N PHE A 221 8.23 -29.72 -6.88
CA PHE A 221 7.35 -28.55 -6.92
C PHE A 221 6.40 -28.54 -8.12
N GLY A 222 6.41 -29.59 -8.95
CA GLY A 222 5.57 -29.74 -10.14
C GLY A 222 6.31 -29.52 -11.48
N GLY A 223 7.63 -29.35 -11.46
CA GLY A 223 8.46 -29.23 -12.67
C GLY A 223 8.39 -27.87 -13.38
N LEU A 224 8.77 -27.83 -14.66
CA LEU A 224 8.75 -26.61 -15.48
C LEU A 224 7.33 -26.11 -15.75
N LEU A 225 7.17 -24.80 -15.94
CA LEU A 225 5.91 -24.15 -16.32
C LEU A 225 6.00 -23.58 -17.73
N LYS A 226 5.61 -24.36 -18.73
CA LYS A 226 5.54 -23.89 -20.13
C LYS A 226 4.32 -22.97 -20.31
N ASN A 227 4.44 -21.91 -21.11
CA ASN A 227 3.38 -20.93 -21.45
C ASN A 227 2.94 -19.96 -20.33
N HIS A 228 3.82 -19.62 -19.38
CA HIS A 228 3.51 -18.64 -18.33
C HIS A 228 4.50 -17.48 -18.40
N THR A 229 4.02 -16.22 -18.32
CA THR A 229 4.90 -15.07 -18.11
C THR A 229 5.03 -14.78 -16.62
N ASN A 230 6.22 -14.35 -16.17
CA ASN A 230 6.46 -14.01 -14.76
C ASN A 230 5.50 -12.92 -14.25
N GLY A 231 5.07 -12.02 -15.16
CA GLY A 231 3.98 -11.08 -14.91
C GLY A 231 2.69 -11.80 -14.55
N TYR A 232 2.18 -12.69 -15.41
CA TYR A 232 0.87 -13.34 -15.24
C TYR A 232 0.64 -13.97 -13.85
N VAL A 233 1.67 -14.57 -13.24
CA VAL A 233 1.59 -15.21 -11.91
C VAL A 233 1.57 -14.19 -10.75
N LEU A 234 2.28 -13.07 -10.90
CA LEU A 234 2.40 -12.01 -9.89
C LEU A 234 1.31 -10.93 -10.01
N SER A 235 0.67 -10.83 -11.17
CA SER A 235 0.05 -9.60 -11.63
C SER A 235 -1.44 -9.79 -11.96
N ALA A 236 -1.89 -10.98 -12.34
CA ALA A 236 -3.31 -11.24 -12.50
C ALA A 236 -3.97 -11.40 -11.13
N PRO A 237 -5.01 -10.61 -10.77
CA PRO A 237 -5.97 -11.14 -9.82
C PRO A 237 -6.49 -12.43 -10.45
N THR A 238 -6.15 -13.58 -9.86
CA THR A 238 -6.66 -14.92 -10.23
C THR A 238 -8.17 -15.05 -9.95
N SER A 239 -8.90 -13.94 -10.02
CA SER A 239 -10.32 -13.88 -9.73
C SER A 239 -11.07 -13.69 -11.03
N SER A 240 -11.88 -14.69 -11.36
CA SER A 240 -12.95 -14.56 -12.36
C SER A 240 -13.99 -13.47 -12.00
N ARG A 241 -13.86 -12.83 -10.83
CA ARG A 241 -14.75 -11.78 -10.34
C ARG A 241 -14.18 -10.37 -10.43
N HIS A 242 -12.88 -10.16 -10.63
CA HIS A 242 -12.30 -8.80 -10.55
C HIS A 242 -11.39 -8.45 -11.69
N LEU A 243 -11.52 -7.20 -12.13
CA LEU A 243 -10.63 -6.57 -13.10
C LEU A 243 -10.34 -5.17 -12.60
N LEU A 244 -9.09 -4.74 -12.74
CA LEU A 244 -8.67 -3.38 -12.42
C LEU A 244 -8.11 -2.76 -13.70
N ALA A 245 -8.54 -1.54 -13.99
CA ALA A 245 -7.95 -0.69 -15.01
C ALA A 245 -7.32 0.53 -14.36
N PHE A 246 -6.24 1.04 -14.94
CA PHE A 246 -5.48 2.16 -14.43
C PHE A 246 -5.17 3.17 -15.52
N LEU A 247 -5.43 4.44 -15.25
CA LEU A 247 -5.07 5.57 -16.09
C LEU A 247 -3.96 6.35 -15.36
N PRO A 248 -2.68 6.12 -15.71
CA PRO A 248 -1.56 6.75 -15.03
C PRO A 248 -1.61 8.27 -15.18
N GLU A 249 -1.31 8.98 -14.08
CA GLU A 249 -1.23 10.44 -13.99
C GLU A 249 -2.51 11.22 -14.35
N ALA A 250 -3.58 10.53 -14.78
CA ALA A 250 -4.87 11.13 -15.08
C ALA A 250 -5.41 11.91 -13.87
N LEU A 251 -5.87 13.13 -14.14
CA LEU A 251 -6.45 14.02 -13.13
C LEU A 251 -7.96 14.07 -13.28
N PRO A 252 -8.72 14.09 -12.17
CA PRO A 252 -10.17 14.27 -12.25
C PRO A 252 -10.57 15.54 -12.99
N SER A 253 -9.73 16.59 -12.97
CA SER A 253 -9.97 17.84 -13.70
C SER A 253 -9.87 17.72 -15.23
N ASP A 254 -9.42 16.61 -15.79
CA ASP A 254 -9.41 16.39 -17.25
C ASP A 254 -10.80 15.95 -17.72
N GLU A 255 -11.54 16.87 -18.33
CA GLU A 255 -12.90 16.63 -18.84
C GLU A 255 -12.96 15.53 -19.88
N ARG A 256 -11.94 15.43 -20.76
CA ARG A 256 -11.90 14.43 -21.82
C ARG A 256 -11.74 13.04 -21.23
N THR A 257 -10.78 12.88 -20.33
CA THR A 257 -10.58 11.62 -19.60
C THR A 257 -11.84 11.21 -18.84
N MET A 258 -12.49 12.15 -18.14
CA MET A 258 -13.70 11.87 -17.38
C MET A 258 -14.89 11.51 -18.27
N CYS A 259 -15.04 12.12 -19.46
CA CYS A 259 -16.04 11.73 -20.45
C CYS A 259 -15.82 10.29 -20.93
N ASN A 260 -14.58 9.92 -21.24
CA ASN A 260 -14.24 8.56 -21.66
C ASN A 260 -14.53 7.53 -20.55
N ILE A 261 -14.17 7.85 -19.29
CA ILE A 261 -14.47 7.01 -18.13
C ILE A 261 -15.98 6.80 -17.97
N ARG A 262 -16.80 7.84 -18.15
CA ARG A 262 -18.27 7.73 -18.08
C ARG A 262 -18.83 6.78 -19.14
N ILE A 263 -18.25 6.76 -20.35
CA ILE A 263 -18.64 5.83 -21.41
C ILE A 263 -18.30 4.40 -21.00
N ILE A 264 -17.10 4.16 -20.46
CA ILE A 264 -16.70 2.85 -19.93
C ILE A 264 -17.68 2.40 -18.86
N VAL A 265 -17.88 3.21 -17.80
CA VAL A 265 -18.79 2.90 -16.68
C VAL A 265 -20.20 2.55 -17.15
N LYS A 266 -20.72 3.26 -18.16
CA LYS A 266 -22.04 2.99 -18.74
C LYS A 266 -22.07 1.65 -19.48
N LYS A 267 -21.05 1.33 -20.29
CA LYS A 267 -20.98 0.06 -21.02
C LYS A 267 -20.72 -1.14 -20.10
N THR A 268 -20.09 -0.92 -18.95
CA THR A 268 -19.74 -1.96 -17.97
C THR A 268 -20.65 -1.95 -16.73
N SER A 269 -21.86 -1.41 -16.80
CA SER A 269 -22.74 -1.23 -15.63
C SER A 269 -23.07 -2.53 -14.90
N ASN A 270 -23.07 -3.67 -15.61
CA ASN A 270 -23.36 -4.99 -15.05
C ASN A 270 -22.20 -5.54 -14.19
N PHE A 271 -21.05 -4.87 -14.16
CA PHE A 271 -19.83 -5.30 -13.46
C PHE A 271 -19.46 -4.38 -12.29
N MET A 272 -20.46 -3.78 -11.64
CA MET A 272 -20.31 -2.92 -10.44
C MET A 272 -19.08 -1.97 -10.51
N PRO A 273 -18.98 -1.12 -11.55
CA PRO A 273 -17.78 -0.33 -11.79
C PRO A 273 -17.57 0.74 -10.71
N THR A 274 -16.42 0.68 -10.05
CA THR A 274 -15.98 1.65 -9.04
C THR A 274 -14.81 2.47 -9.57
N VAL A 275 -15.04 3.75 -9.82
CA VAL A 275 -14.01 4.73 -10.21
C VAL A 275 -13.49 5.41 -8.95
N PHE A 276 -12.18 5.48 -8.79
CA PHE A 276 -11.55 6.21 -7.68
C PHE A 276 -10.24 6.87 -8.10
N TYR A 277 -9.89 7.95 -7.42
CA TYR A 277 -8.67 8.71 -7.64
C TYR A 277 -7.68 8.53 -6.49
N VAL A 278 -6.43 8.28 -6.87
CA VAL A 278 -5.28 8.28 -5.97
C VAL A 278 -4.39 9.46 -6.32
N GLY A 279 -4.13 10.30 -5.32
CA GLY A 279 -3.27 11.47 -5.48
C GLY A 279 -1.79 11.17 -5.31
N GLN A 280 -0.96 12.16 -5.64
CA GLN A 280 0.48 12.10 -5.40
C GLN A 280 0.79 11.84 -3.92
N GLY A 281 1.77 10.97 -3.67
CA GLY A 281 2.23 10.70 -2.32
C GLY A 281 1.19 9.99 -1.47
N GLN A 282 0.25 9.25 -2.05
CA GLN A 282 -0.55 8.24 -1.35
C GLN A 282 0.07 6.85 -1.51
N SER A 283 -0.65 5.78 -1.15
CA SER A 283 -0.13 4.40 -1.10
C SER A 283 0.02 3.74 -2.47
N MET A 284 -0.77 4.18 -3.44
CA MET A 284 -0.78 3.72 -4.83
C MET A 284 -0.21 4.78 -5.76
N GLU A 285 0.07 4.39 -7.00
CA GLU A 285 0.51 5.30 -8.05
C GLU A 285 -0.56 6.35 -8.33
N GLN A 286 -0.13 7.57 -8.65
CA GLN A 286 -1.07 8.65 -8.92
C GLN A 286 -1.82 8.37 -10.21
N GLY A 287 -3.14 8.52 -10.17
CA GLY A 287 -3.99 8.40 -11.35
C GLY A 287 -5.42 8.02 -11.00
N ILE A 288 -6.16 7.66 -12.04
CA ILE A 288 -7.54 7.20 -11.91
C ILE A 288 -7.58 5.69 -12.09
N TYR A 289 -8.30 5.02 -11.21
CA TYR A 289 -8.51 3.59 -11.22
C TYR A 289 -9.98 3.29 -11.51
N ILE A 290 -10.22 2.19 -12.23
CA ILE A 290 -11.56 1.64 -12.43
C ILE A 290 -11.52 0.17 -12.02
N SER A 291 -12.18 -0.14 -10.92
CA SER A 291 -12.39 -1.52 -10.47
C SER A 291 -13.71 -2.05 -11.03
N PHE A 292 -13.70 -3.27 -11.53
CA PHE A 292 -14.88 -4.00 -11.96
C PHE A 292 -15.04 -5.25 -11.09
N HIS A 293 -16.26 -5.48 -10.60
CA HIS A 293 -16.64 -6.65 -9.84
C HIS A 293 -17.81 -7.37 -10.49
N SER A 294 -17.65 -8.67 -10.72
CA SER A 294 -18.72 -9.55 -11.18
C SER A 294 -19.10 -10.54 -10.08
N PRO A 295 -20.33 -10.50 -9.56
CA PRO A 295 -20.84 -11.58 -8.71
C PRO A 295 -21.03 -12.89 -9.48
N GLU A 296 -21.19 -12.83 -10.81
CA GLU A 296 -21.48 -13.96 -11.70
C GLU A 296 -20.24 -14.65 -12.29
N ASN A 297 -19.03 -14.25 -11.89
CA ASN A 297 -17.75 -14.78 -12.40
C ASN A 297 -17.52 -14.59 -13.92
N ASN A 298 -18.16 -13.61 -14.56
CA ASN A 298 -18.05 -13.35 -16.00
C ASN A 298 -17.12 -12.17 -16.36
N ILE A 299 -16.10 -11.89 -15.54
CA ILE A 299 -15.18 -10.75 -15.77
C ILE A 299 -14.46 -10.72 -17.14
N PRO A 300 -14.21 -11.85 -17.86
CA PRO A 300 -13.68 -11.77 -19.23
C PRO A 300 -14.57 -10.99 -20.20
N GLU A 301 -15.87 -10.88 -19.93
CA GLU A 301 -16.76 -10.05 -20.74
C GLU A 301 -16.50 -8.55 -20.53
N ALA A 302 -16.26 -8.12 -19.29
CA ALA A 302 -15.85 -6.75 -18.98
C ALA A 302 -14.54 -6.39 -19.69
N LEU A 303 -13.59 -7.32 -19.75
CA LEU A 303 -12.33 -7.15 -20.48
C LEU A 303 -12.59 -6.90 -21.98
N ARG A 304 -13.43 -7.70 -22.64
CA ARG A 304 -13.80 -7.48 -24.05
C ARG A 304 -14.48 -6.13 -24.30
N ILE A 305 -15.36 -5.71 -23.37
CA ILE A 305 -16.02 -4.40 -23.45
C ILE A 305 -14.98 -3.28 -23.33
N LEU A 306 -13.99 -3.41 -22.44
CA LEU A 306 -12.89 -2.45 -22.34
C LEU A 306 -12.06 -2.40 -23.61
N GLU A 307 -11.60 -3.55 -24.11
CA GLU A 307 -10.81 -3.64 -25.35
C GLU A 307 -11.48 -2.87 -26.50
N THR A 308 -12.72 -3.25 -26.83
CA THR A 308 -13.49 -2.60 -27.90
C THR A 308 -13.74 -1.10 -27.63
N THR A 309 -14.06 -0.73 -26.40
CA THR A 309 -14.36 0.66 -26.06
C THR A 309 -13.12 1.54 -26.09
N THR A 310 -11.95 1.01 -25.75
CA THR A 310 -10.71 1.79 -25.74
C THR A 310 -10.11 1.98 -27.13
N GLU A 311 -10.36 1.05 -28.07
CA GLU A 311 -10.07 1.27 -29.49
C GLU A 311 -10.87 2.46 -30.04
N ASP A 312 -12.13 2.62 -29.59
CA ASP A 312 -13.03 3.70 -30.00
C ASP A 312 -12.72 5.06 -29.32
N LEU A 313 -12.02 5.05 -28.18
CA LEU A 313 -11.83 6.22 -27.33
C LEU A 313 -10.39 6.71 -27.36
N ASP A 314 -10.20 7.97 -27.77
CA ASP A 314 -8.90 8.60 -27.69
C ASP A 314 -8.59 9.05 -26.24
N PHE A 315 -7.71 8.30 -25.57
CA PHE A 315 -7.22 8.56 -24.21
C PHE A 315 -5.95 9.45 -24.17
N THR A 316 -5.50 10.03 -25.28
CA THR A 316 -4.14 10.60 -25.39
C THR A 316 -4.00 12.09 -25.02
N SER A 317 -4.53 12.54 -23.87
CA SER A 317 -4.18 13.87 -23.36
C SER A 317 -2.73 13.94 -22.82
N PHE A 318 -2.14 12.81 -22.38
CA PHE A 318 -0.80 12.76 -21.77
C PHE A 318 0.14 11.68 -22.37
N GLY A 319 -0.23 11.08 -23.50
CA GLY A 319 0.63 10.08 -24.19
C GLY A 319 0.68 8.69 -23.54
N HIS A 320 -0.06 8.43 -22.45
CA HIS A 320 -0.20 7.11 -21.83
C HIS A 320 -1.65 6.65 -21.87
N GLY A 321 -1.91 5.49 -22.49
CA GLY A 321 -3.24 4.89 -22.57
C GLY A 321 -3.70 4.27 -21.24
N ILE A 322 -4.94 3.80 -21.21
CA ILE A 322 -5.44 3.01 -20.09
C ILE A 322 -4.76 1.63 -20.05
N SER A 323 -4.32 1.20 -18.88
CA SER A 323 -3.70 -0.10 -18.66
C SER A 323 -4.69 -1.08 -18.02
N TYR A 324 -4.94 -2.22 -18.67
CA TYR A 324 -5.77 -3.29 -18.13
C TYR A 324 -5.38 -4.66 -18.75
N PRO A 325 -5.51 -5.78 -18.00
CA PRO A 325 -5.69 -5.83 -16.55
C PRO A 325 -4.49 -5.22 -15.82
N TYR A 326 -4.73 -4.20 -14.98
CA TYR A 326 -3.67 -3.51 -14.26
C TYR A 326 -3.30 -4.32 -13.01
N PRO A 327 -2.03 -4.73 -12.89
CA PRO A 327 -1.62 -5.62 -11.84
C PRO A 327 -1.31 -4.90 -10.54
N SER A 328 -2.34 -4.60 -9.77
CA SER A 328 -2.17 -4.04 -8.42
C SER A 328 -2.29 -5.13 -7.36
N CYS A 329 -1.28 -5.23 -6.49
CA CYS A 329 -1.43 -5.89 -5.19
C CYS A 329 -2.20 -5.01 -4.18
N PHE A 330 -2.39 -3.73 -4.50
CA PHE A 330 -3.17 -2.76 -3.75
C PHE A 330 -4.57 -2.72 -4.32
N TYR A 331 -5.40 -3.64 -3.84
CA TYR A 331 -6.83 -3.53 -3.93
C TYR A 331 -7.30 -3.07 -2.55
N GLU A 332 -7.86 -1.87 -2.38
CA GLU A 332 -8.24 -1.36 -1.06
C GLU A 332 -9.21 -2.32 -0.33
N GLY A 333 -10.04 -3.06 -1.07
CA GLY A 333 -10.85 -4.16 -0.53
C GLY A 333 -10.07 -5.32 0.12
N LEU A 334 -8.84 -5.63 -0.34
CA LEU A 334 -7.97 -6.63 0.31
C LEU A 334 -7.38 -6.10 1.62
N TYR A 335 -7.17 -4.79 1.73
CA TYR A 335 -6.73 -4.11 2.96
C TYR A 335 -7.82 -4.05 4.02
N LEU A 336 -9.09 -4.01 3.59
CA LEU A 336 -10.24 -3.78 4.45
C LEU A 336 -10.69 -5.03 5.22
N GLY A 337 -10.30 -6.24 4.85
CA GLY A 337 -10.58 -7.43 5.66
C GLY A 337 -11.07 -8.64 4.88
N SER A 338 -10.25 -9.10 3.94
CA SER A 338 -10.46 -10.26 3.05
C SER A 338 -11.37 -10.02 1.85
N GLN A 339 -11.29 -10.97 0.91
CA GLN A 339 -12.12 -11.05 -0.30
C GLN A 339 -13.62 -10.96 0.00
N LEU A 340 -14.07 -11.52 1.13
CA LEU A 340 -15.48 -11.52 1.51
C LEU A 340 -15.99 -10.12 1.84
N LEU A 341 -15.18 -9.32 2.54
CA LEU A 341 -15.56 -7.95 2.85
C LEU A 341 -15.57 -7.10 1.59
N TYR A 342 -14.61 -7.34 0.71
CA TYR A 342 -14.58 -6.65 -0.58
C TYR A 342 -15.85 -6.93 -1.40
N ASP A 343 -16.27 -8.19 -1.52
CA ASP A 343 -17.51 -8.55 -2.22
C ASP A 343 -18.73 -7.82 -1.63
N GLU A 344 -18.80 -7.63 -0.30
CA GLU A 344 -19.88 -6.86 0.35
C GLU A 344 -19.78 -5.34 0.11
N LEU A 345 -18.58 -4.80 -0.09
CA LEU A 345 -18.35 -3.37 -0.32
C LEU A 345 -18.51 -2.95 -1.78
N ALA A 346 -18.34 -3.88 -2.72
CA ALA A 346 -18.32 -3.59 -4.15
C ALA A 346 -19.59 -2.86 -4.61
N ASP A 347 -20.77 -3.32 -4.19
CA ASP A 347 -22.05 -2.69 -4.51
C ASP A 347 -22.16 -1.25 -3.94
N VAL A 348 -21.72 -1.07 -2.69
CA VAL A 348 -21.76 0.23 -2.00
C VAL A 348 -20.83 1.24 -2.67
N MET A 349 -19.61 0.82 -3.01
CA MET A 349 -18.62 1.67 -3.68
C MET A 349 -19.00 1.95 -5.13
N SER A 350 -19.56 0.97 -5.84
CA SER A 350 -20.12 1.14 -7.19
C SER A 350 -21.26 2.16 -7.20
N THR A 351 -22.16 2.10 -6.19
CA THR A 351 -23.25 3.06 -6.03
C THR A 351 -22.72 4.48 -5.83
N LEU A 352 -21.74 4.67 -4.93
CA LEU A 352 -21.11 5.97 -4.69
C LEU A 352 -20.37 6.49 -5.94
N SER A 353 -19.66 5.60 -6.63
CA SER A 353 -18.96 5.88 -7.90
C SER A 353 -19.94 6.34 -8.98
N CYS A 354 -21.02 5.59 -9.22
CA CYS A 354 -22.04 5.94 -10.20
C CYS A 354 -22.72 7.27 -9.87
N LEU A 355 -22.98 7.55 -8.59
CA LEU A 355 -23.51 8.84 -8.14
C LEU A 355 -22.53 9.97 -8.48
N THR A 356 -21.25 9.79 -8.15
CA THR A 356 -20.18 10.75 -8.47
C THR A 356 -20.10 11.01 -9.97
N MET A 357 -20.13 9.95 -10.79
CA MET A 357 -20.04 10.04 -12.25
C MET A 357 -21.27 10.70 -12.89
N LYS A 358 -22.47 10.48 -12.34
CA LYS A 358 -23.72 11.10 -12.80
C LYS A 358 -23.73 12.62 -12.61
N HIS A 359 -23.03 13.11 -11.59
CA HIS A 359 -23.00 14.53 -11.22
C HIS A 359 -21.66 15.21 -11.57
N TRP A 360 -20.71 14.49 -12.15
CA TRP A 360 -19.46 15.06 -12.64
C TRP A 360 -19.71 16.12 -13.73
N GLY A 361 -19.09 17.30 -13.59
CA GLY A 361 -19.10 18.36 -14.62
C GLY A 361 -20.41 19.14 -14.79
N LYS A 362 -21.38 19.04 -13.87
CA LYS A 362 -22.60 19.87 -13.93
C LYS A 362 -22.31 21.31 -13.49
N GLU A 363 -22.70 22.30 -14.30
CA GLU A 363 -22.28 23.72 -14.29
C GLU A 363 -22.55 24.55 -13.02
N THR A 364 -23.27 24.05 -12.02
CA THR A 364 -23.64 24.82 -10.82
C THR A 364 -22.80 24.41 -9.60
N GLY A 365 -21.64 25.04 -9.43
CA GLY A 365 -20.76 24.78 -8.29
C GLY A 365 -20.11 23.40 -8.33
N ASN A 366 -19.04 23.20 -7.58
CA ASN A 366 -18.30 21.93 -7.59
C ASN A 366 -19.14 20.84 -6.88
N TYR A 367 -20.18 20.29 -7.52
CA TYR A 367 -21.11 19.28 -6.98
C TYR A 367 -20.39 18.12 -6.30
N ARG A 368 -19.21 17.76 -6.82
CA ARG A 368 -18.31 16.78 -6.20
C ARG A 368 -17.93 17.16 -4.77
N LEU A 369 -17.51 18.40 -4.54
CA LEU A 369 -17.18 18.89 -3.19
C LEU A 369 -18.41 18.92 -2.30
N LEU A 370 -19.58 19.34 -2.83
CA LEU A 370 -20.85 19.29 -2.11
C LEU A 370 -21.18 17.85 -1.65
N LEU A 371 -21.13 16.89 -2.57
CA LEU A 371 -21.34 15.46 -2.27
C LEU A 371 -20.35 14.99 -1.20
N ALA A 372 -19.09 15.41 -1.29
CA ALA A 372 -18.07 14.99 -0.36
C ALA A 372 -18.22 15.57 1.05
N TYR A 373 -18.57 16.86 1.19
CA TYR A 373 -18.88 17.45 2.49
C TYR A 373 -20.07 16.77 3.15
N ARG A 374 -21.15 16.51 2.39
CA ARG A 374 -22.34 15.80 2.89
C ARG A 374 -22.03 14.36 3.27
N PHE A 375 -21.29 13.64 2.42
CA PHE A 375 -20.84 12.29 2.72
C PHE A 375 -20.00 12.26 4.01
N ALA A 376 -19.03 13.16 4.16
CA ALA A 376 -18.17 13.19 5.33
C ALA A 376 -18.95 13.51 6.61
N TYR A 377 -19.92 14.43 6.54
CA TYR A 377 -20.84 14.73 7.64
C TYR A 377 -21.63 13.49 8.07
N TYR A 378 -22.32 12.83 7.13
CA TYR A 378 -23.08 11.60 7.43
C TYR A 378 -22.17 10.46 7.91
N TYR A 379 -20.96 10.33 7.36
CA TYR A 379 -20.02 9.32 7.79
C TYR A 379 -19.62 9.52 9.26
N PHE A 380 -19.25 10.75 9.65
CA PHE A 380 -18.85 11.05 11.03
C PHE A 380 -20.02 10.94 12.00
N HIS A 381 -21.21 11.39 11.61
CA HIS A 381 -22.39 11.35 12.46
C HIS A 381 -22.98 9.93 12.61
N ASP A 382 -23.10 9.18 11.52
CA ASP A 382 -23.89 7.94 11.48
C ASP A 382 -23.02 6.67 11.52
N VAL A 383 -21.79 6.71 10.99
CA VAL A 383 -20.94 5.51 10.84
C VAL A 383 -19.97 5.38 12.01
N VAL A 384 -19.22 6.44 12.32
CA VAL A 384 -18.21 6.43 13.39
C VAL A 384 -18.86 6.34 14.78
N PRO A 385 -18.39 5.46 15.69
CA PRO A 385 -18.94 5.41 17.05
C PRO A 385 -18.72 6.73 17.80
N LYS A 386 -19.80 7.32 18.36
CA LYS A 386 -19.73 8.60 19.09
C LYS A 386 -18.62 8.67 20.15
N LYS A 387 -18.42 7.57 20.90
CA LYS A 387 -17.37 7.45 21.94
C LYS A 387 -15.93 7.51 21.41
N GLU A 388 -15.72 7.21 20.13
CA GLU A 388 -14.41 7.17 19.46
C GLU A 388 -14.20 8.36 18.52
N MET A 389 -15.20 9.24 18.37
CA MET A 389 -15.26 10.26 17.33
C MET A 389 -14.11 11.27 17.40
N ARG A 390 -13.81 11.83 18.58
CA ARG A 390 -12.67 12.77 18.75
C ARG A 390 -11.34 12.11 18.42
N THR A 391 -11.13 10.88 18.87
CA THR A 391 -9.92 10.10 18.56
C THR A 391 -9.82 9.83 17.06
N PHE A 392 -10.93 9.43 16.43
CA PHE A 392 -10.99 9.18 14.99
C PHE A 392 -10.65 10.43 14.18
N TRP A 393 -11.17 11.60 14.53
CA TRP A 393 -10.82 12.86 13.85
C TRP A 393 -9.35 13.20 13.97
N ALA A 394 -8.81 13.17 15.19
CA ALA A 394 -7.40 13.47 15.45
C ALA A 394 -6.48 12.51 14.69
N ASP A 395 -6.76 11.21 14.71
CA ASP A 395 -5.98 10.21 14.00
C ASP A 395 -6.11 10.35 12.48
N THR A 396 -7.32 10.60 11.95
CA THR A 396 -7.54 10.77 10.51
C THR A 396 -6.79 11.99 9.98
N LEU A 397 -6.88 13.12 10.67
CA LEU A 397 -6.16 14.34 10.31
C LEU A 397 -4.64 14.14 10.40
N SER A 398 -4.14 13.50 11.47
CA SER A 398 -2.72 13.18 11.62
C SER A 398 -2.21 12.29 10.48
N ARG A 399 -3.03 11.36 9.97
CA ARG A 399 -2.66 10.45 8.88
C ARG A 399 -2.72 11.07 7.48
N LEU A 400 -3.66 11.97 7.24
CA LEU A 400 -3.75 12.73 5.99
C LEU A 400 -2.72 13.85 5.91
N MET A 401 -2.26 14.37 7.06
CA MET A 401 -1.33 15.49 7.13
C MET A 401 -0.01 15.27 6.33
N PRO A 402 0.71 14.14 6.45
CA PRO A 402 1.90 13.88 5.62
C PRO A 402 1.66 14.01 4.13
N GLU A 403 0.49 13.59 3.63
CA GLU A 403 0.14 13.59 2.21
C GLU A 403 -0.02 15.01 1.65
N VAL A 404 -0.34 15.99 2.50
CA VAL A 404 -0.48 17.40 2.10
C VAL A 404 0.76 18.23 2.40
N LEU A 405 1.63 17.74 3.30
CA LEU A 405 2.88 18.42 3.65
C LEU A 405 3.93 18.27 2.56
N ASP A 406 4.16 17.05 2.08
CA ASP A 406 5.30 16.75 1.22
C ASP A 406 4.86 16.05 -0.06
N THR A 407 4.16 16.80 -0.91
CA THR A 407 3.63 16.28 -2.18
C THR A 407 4.75 15.78 -3.09
N ASN A 408 5.92 16.44 -3.07
CA ASN A 408 7.03 16.12 -3.95
C ASN A 408 8.13 15.28 -3.28
N GLY A 409 8.03 15.02 -1.97
CA GLY A 409 9.11 14.35 -1.25
C GLY A 409 10.40 15.17 -1.29
N MET A 410 10.37 16.45 -0.96
CA MET A 410 11.56 17.32 -1.07
C MET A 410 11.96 17.94 0.27
N TYR A 411 11.10 17.85 1.28
CA TYR A 411 11.31 18.56 2.53
C TYR A 411 11.98 17.68 3.57
N ASN A 412 12.97 18.23 4.26
CA ASN A 412 13.48 17.62 5.48
C ASN A 412 12.51 17.80 6.64
N THR A 413 12.73 17.04 7.69
CA THR A 413 11.97 17.03 8.94
C THR A 413 11.63 18.41 9.51
N ARG A 414 12.59 19.36 9.54
CA ARG A 414 12.36 20.70 10.10
C ARG A 414 11.44 21.54 9.21
N GLN A 415 11.60 21.42 7.89
CA GLN A 415 10.76 22.09 6.91
C GLN A 415 9.31 21.56 6.97
N LEU A 416 9.13 20.25 7.17
CA LEU A 416 7.81 19.64 7.34
C LEU A 416 7.05 20.24 8.54
N LEU A 417 7.73 20.43 9.67
CA LEU A 417 7.12 21.04 10.87
C LEU A 417 6.68 22.49 10.62
N ALA A 418 7.52 23.29 9.97
CA ALA A 418 7.17 24.67 9.63
C ALA A 418 5.97 24.73 8.66
N ARG A 419 5.92 23.80 7.71
CA ARG A 419 4.81 23.69 6.74
C ARG A 419 3.51 23.25 7.39
N LYS A 420 3.54 22.32 8.35
CA LYS A 420 2.37 21.92 9.16
C LYS A 420 1.72 23.12 9.83
N ARG A 421 2.53 23.96 10.49
CA ARG A 421 2.02 25.19 11.13
C ARG A 421 1.32 26.11 10.14
N LYS A 422 1.96 26.37 8.99
CA LYS A 422 1.37 27.23 7.93
C LYS A 422 0.06 26.67 7.38
N ILE A 423 -0.02 25.36 7.14
CA ILE A 423 -1.25 24.72 6.64
C ILE A 423 -2.37 24.85 7.67
N LEU A 424 -2.10 24.53 8.95
CA LEU A 424 -3.11 24.63 9.99
C LEU A 424 -3.63 26.07 10.16
N THR A 425 -2.75 27.07 10.20
CA THR A 425 -3.17 28.49 10.24
C THR A 425 -4.04 28.87 9.03
N CYS A 426 -3.69 28.40 7.83
CA CYS A 426 -4.48 28.63 6.62
C CYS A 426 -5.86 27.97 6.71
N MET A 427 -5.92 26.75 7.23
CA MET A 427 -7.17 26.02 7.42
C MET A 427 -8.06 26.67 8.47
N ASP A 428 -7.52 27.13 9.59
CA ASP A 428 -8.27 27.87 10.61
C ASP A 428 -8.90 29.13 10.04
N LYS A 429 -8.11 29.91 9.30
CA LYS A 429 -8.61 31.12 8.64
C LYS A 429 -9.74 30.80 7.67
N LYS A 430 -9.54 29.81 6.78
CA LYS A 430 -10.53 29.40 5.79
C LYS A 430 -11.82 28.87 6.42
N TYR A 431 -11.69 28.06 7.48
CA TYR A 431 -12.85 27.54 8.20
C TYR A 431 -13.68 28.68 8.78
N ASN A 432 -13.04 29.62 9.49
CA ASN A 432 -13.75 30.74 10.11
C ASN A 432 -14.42 31.66 9.07
N GLU A 433 -13.85 31.78 7.86
CA GLU A 433 -14.45 32.53 6.74
C GLU A 433 -15.64 31.80 6.08
N GLN A 434 -15.76 30.48 6.25
CA GLN A 434 -16.72 29.62 5.54
C GLN A 434 -17.69 28.87 6.47
N GLU A 435 -17.64 29.10 7.78
CA GLU A 435 -18.39 28.32 8.77
C GLU A 435 -19.92 28.36 8.51
N GLU A 436 -20.48 29.54 8.29
CA GLU A 436 -21.92 29.69 8.00
C GLU A 436 -22.33 28.98 6.69
N GLU A 437 -21.49 29.07 5.66
CA GLU A 437 -21.72 28.38 4.38
C GLU A 437 -21.69 26.86 4.57
N LEU A 438 -20.71 26.35 5.32
CA LEU A 438 -20.57 24.93 5.64
C LEU A 438 -21.78 24.42 6.46
N LEU A 439 -22.21 25.18 7.48
CA LEU A 439 -23.43 24.89 8.25
C LEU A 439 -24.66 24.84 7.33
N SER A 440 -24.80 25.79 6.41
CA SER A 440 -25.91 25.77 5.45
C SER A 440 -25.86 24.55 4.52
N LEU A 441 -24.66 24.08 4.19
CA LEU A 441 -24.42 23.00 3.25
C LEU A 441 -24.76 21.61 3.83
N VAL A 442 -24.50 21.38 5.12
CA VAL A 442 -24.74 20.09 5.80
C VAL A 442 -25.88 20.12 6.82
N GLY A 443 -26.28 21.30 7.32
CA GLY A 443 -27.22 21.48 8.42
C GLY A 443 -28.65 21.91 8.04
N GLN A 444 -28.96 22.09 6.75
CA GLN A 444 -30.32 22.45 6.32
C GLN A 444 -31.35 21.35 6.63
N LYS A 445 -32.45 21.74 7.31
CA LYS A 445 -33.69 20.93 7.42
C LYS A 445 -34.43 20.82 6.08
N GLU A 446 -34.36 21.86 5.24
CA GLU A 446 -34.89 21.85 3.88
C GLU A 446 -33.80 21.43 2.90
N ILE A 447 -33.85 20.17 2.50
CA ILE A 447 -32.79 19.55 1.73
C ILE A 447 -32.84 20.11 0.29
N LEU A 448 -31.82 20.86 -0.12
CA LEU A 448 -31.69 21.36 -1.50
C LEU A 448 -31.75 20.22 -2.57
N TYR A 449 -31.42 18.98 -2.17
CA TYR A 449 -31.52 17.76 -2.97
C TYR A 449 -31.93 16.52 -2.13
N PRO A 450 -33.21 16.33 -1.80
CA PRO A 450 -33.68 15.28 -0.87
C PRO A 450 -33.28 13.86 -1.32
N GLU A 451 -33.31 13.60 -2.62
CA GLU A 451 -32.96 12.32 -3.21
C GLU A 451 -31.46 12.00 -3.03
N LEU A 452 -30.58 12.99 -3.20
CA LEU A 452 -29.13 12.80 -3.02
C LEU A 452 -28.79 12.45 -1.57
N ASP A 453 -29.44 13.11 -0.62
CA ASP A 453 -29.22 12.84 0.80
C ASP A 453 -29.70 11.47 1.22
N ASN A 454 -30.85 11.03 0.71
CA ASN A 454 -31.34 9.67 0.97
C ASN A 454 -30.37 8.61 0.45
N ILE A 455 -29.79 8.83 -0.73
CA ILE A 455 -28.77 7.93 -1.29
C ILE A 455 -27.51 7.93 -0.43
N LEU A 456 -26.98 9.11 -0.05
CA LEU A 456 -25.76 9.21 0.78
C LEU A 456 -25.94 8.61 2.18
N LYS A 457 -27.10 8.84 2.82
CA LYS A 457 -27.45 8.18 4.08
C LYS A 457 -27.56 6.68 3.92
N GLY A 458 -28.20 6.21 2.85
CA GLY A 458 -28.29 4.78 2.51
C GLY A 458 -26.90 4.14 2.35
N ILE A 459 -25.99 4.81 1.65
CA ILE A 459 -24.58 4.40 1.53
C ILE A 459 -23.92 4.30 2.92
N CYS A 460 -24.04 5.33 3.77
CA CYS A 460 -23.46 5.32 5.12
C CYS A 460 -24.04 4.19 6.00
N ILE A 461 -25.35 3.96 5.94
CA ILE A 461 -26.01 2.85 6.64
C ILE A 461 -25.45 1.50 6.17
N ASN A 462 -25.27 1.31 4.87
CA ASN A 462 -24.72 0.07 4.34
C ASN A 462 -23.24 -0.11 4.70
N LEU A 463 -22.42 0.95 4.66
CA LEU A 463 -21.04 0.93 5.15
C LEU A 463 -21.00 0.51 6.62
N LYS A 464 -21.88 1.07 7.47
CA LYS A 464 -21.99 0.70 8.89
C LYS A 464 -22.37 -0.77 9.08
N LYS A 465 -23.31 -1.29 8.28
CA LYS A 465 -23.68 -2.72 8.33
C LYS A 465 -22.50 -3.63 8.01
N VAL A 466 -21.77 -3.32 6.93
CA VAL A 466 -20.58 -4.07 6.51
C VAL A 466 -19.48 -4.01 7.58
N LEU A 467 -19.25 -2.83 8.15
CA LEU A 467 -18.34 -2.61 9.28
C LEU A 467 -18.71 -3.46 10.50
N ASN A 468 -19.98 -3.52 10.88
CA ASN A 468 -20.41 -4.31 12.02
C ASN A 468 -20.20 -5.82 11.79
N LYS A 469 -20.49 -6.33 10.60
CA LYS A 469 -20.20 -7.74 10.24
C LYS A 469 -18.70 -8.06 10.24
N SER A 470 -17.86 -7.12 9.81
CA SER A 470 -16.42 -7.32 9.78
C SER A 470 -15.81 -7.49 11.17
N LYS A 471 -16.38 -6.85 12.21
CA LYS A 471 -15.91 -7.01 13.59
C LYS A 471 -16.11 -8.44 14.13
N GLU A 472 -17.05 -9.18 13.56
CA GLU A 472 -17.33 -10.59 13.90
C GLU A 472 -16.39 -11.57 13.18
N LYS A 473 -15.73 -11.12 12.11
CA LYS A 473 -14.81 -11.91 11.29
C LYS A 473 -13.43 -11.28 11.42
N SER A 474 -12.69 -11.64 12.48
CA SER A 474 -11.35 -11.11 12.75
C SER A 474 -10.51 -11.06 11.48
N SER A 475 -10.15 -9.86 11.02
CA SER A 475 -9.30 -9.70 9.85
C SER A 475 -7.85 -10.02 10.21
N ASP A 476 -7.18 -10.78 9.33
CA ASP A 476 -5.77 -11.17 9.46
C ASP A 476 -4.77 -10.01 9.32
N PHE A 477 -5.25 -8.77 9.23
CA PHE A 477 -4.44 -7.57 9.04
C PHE A 477 -4.75 -6.50 10.10
N GLN A 478 -4.07 -6.59 11.24
CA GLN A 478 -4.09 -5.57 12.27
C GLN A 478 -3.02 -4.51 11.99
N SER A 479 -3.28 -3.62 11.02
CA SER A 479 -2.39 -2.49 10.67
C SER A 479 -2.54 -1.27 11.59
N PHE A 480 -3.27 -1.39 12.71
CA PHE A 480 -3.58 -0.27 13.62
C PHE A 480 -3.50 -0.68 15.08
N PRO A 481 -2.99 0.19 15.98
CA PRO A 481 -2.94 -0.04 17.43
C PRO A 481 -4.30 -0.38 18.03
N THR A 482 -5.38 0.13 17.42
CA THR A 482 -6.78 -0.17 17.73
C THR A 482 -7.46 -0.76 16.50
N ALA A 483 -7.70 -2.08 16.52
CA ALA A 483 -8.36 -2.81 15.44
C ALA A 483 -9.76 -2.27 15.08
N GLY A 484 -10.40 -1.51 15.98
CA GLY A 484 -11.73 -0.97 15.79
C GLY A 484 -11.80 0.24 14.86
N ILE A 485 -10.85 1.17 14.93
CA ILE A 485 -10.90 2.50 14.26
C ILE A 485 -10.31 2.46 12.85
N SER A 486 -9.39 1.53 12.61
CA SER A 486 -8.68 1.33 11.34
C SER A 486 -9.58 1.25 10.12
N LEU A 487 -10.62 0.43 10.26
CA LEU A 487 -11.48 0.09 9.16
C LEU A 487 -12.38 1.27 8.79
N TYR A 488 -12.78 2.06 9.79
CA TYR A 488 -13.47 3.33 9.56
C TYR A 488 -12.57 4.29 8.77
N TYR A 489 -11.28 4.38 9.13
CA TYR A 489 -10.35 5.27 8.44
C TYR A 489 -10.20 4.87 6.97
N TYR A 490 -9.88 3.61 6.69
CA TYR A 490 -9.65 3.18 5.30
C TYR A 490 -10.90 3.25 4.43
N LEU A 491 -12.07 2.89 4.96
CA LEU A 491 -13.32 3.05 4.24
C LEU A 491 -13.59 4.52 3.94
N PHE A 492 -13.42 5.39 4.94
CA PHE A 492 -13.60 6.81 4.76
C PHE A 492 -12.66 7.36 3.68
N THR A 493 -11.36 7.09 3.76
CA THR A 493 -10.38 7.60 2.80
C THR A 493 -10.58 7.03 1.39
N HIS A 494 -10.99 5.77 1.27
CA HIS A 494 -11.33 5.16 -0.02
C HIS A 494 -12.58 5.81 -0.62
N SER A 495 -13.64 6.00 0.16
CA SER A 495 -14.85 6.70 -0.29
C SER A 495 -14.56 8.14 -0.75
N LEU A 496 -13.65 8.85 -0.06
CA LEU A 496 -13.18 10.15 -0.54
C LEU A 496 -12.39 10.05 -1.86
N GLY A 497 -11.69 8.95 -2.10
CA GLY A 497 -11.08 8.62 -3.40
C GLY A 497 -12.12 8.34 -4.48
N VAL A 498 -13.21 7.63 -4.17
CA VAL A 498 -14.35 7.40 -5.08
C VAL A 498 -15.04 8.72 -5.46
N LEU A 499 -15.10 9.65 -4.52
CA LEU A 499 -15.53 11.05 -4.76
C LEU A 499 -14.48 11.88 -5.53
N LEU A 500 -13.43 11.24 -6.04
CA LEU A 500 -12.36 11.81 -6.87
C LEU A 500 -11.65 13.01 -6.23
N LEU A 501 -11.43 12.96 -4.93
CA LEU A 501 -10.78 14.04 -4.19
C LEU A 501 -9.26 13.91 -4.19
N LYS A 502 -8.59 15.05 -4.37
CA LYS A 502 -7.14 15.18 -4.19
C LYS A 502 -6.78 15.14 -2.69
N PRO A 503 -5.54 14.79 -2.31
CA PRO A 503 -5.14 14.69 -0.90
C PRO A 503 -5.44 15.95 -0.06
N HIS A 504 -5.23 17.14 -0.62
CA HIS A 504 -5.55 18.40 0.07
C HIS A 504 -7.06 18.64 0.23
N GLU A 505 -7.88 18.15 -0.69
CA GLU A 505 -9.34 18.19 -0.58
C GLU A 505 -9.81 17.21 0.49
N LYS A 506 -9.27 15.98 0.53
CA LYS A 506 -9.53 14.99 1.58
C LYS A 506 -9.22 15.57 2.96
N PHE A 507 -8.04 16.17 3.13
CA PHE A 507 -7.63 16.81 4.37
C PHE A 507 -8.54 17.99 4.75
N GLY A 508 -8.82 18.89 3.81
CA GLY A 508 -9.62 20.09 4.06
C GLY A 508 -11.06 19.77 4.46
N ILE A 509 -11.72 18.85 3.77
CA ILE A 509 -13.08 18.41 4.10
C ILE A 509 -13.12 17.75 5.49
N THR A 510 -12.16 16.86 5.77
CA THR A 510 -12.04 16.21 7.08
C THR A 510 -11.87 17.24 8.20
N TYR A 511 -11.00 18.24 7.98
CA TYR A 511 -10.74 19.31 8.94
C TYR A 511 -12.01 20.11 9.24
N ASN A 512 -12.64 20.62 8.19
CA ASN A 512 -13.81 21.48 8.29
C ASN A 512 -14.99 20.77 8.97
N ILE A 513 -15.31 19.53 8.58
CA ILE A 513 -16.41 18.79 9.21
C ILE A 513 -16.08 18.41 10.66
N SER A 514 -14.82 18.08 10.98
CA SER A 514 -14.44 17.80 12.37
C SER A 514 -14.59 19.02 13.29
N ARG A 515 -14.26 20.22 12.78
CA ARG A 515 -14.43 21.49 13.50
C ARG A 515 -15.92 21.81 13.71
N LEU A 516 -16.71 21.65 12.66
CA LEU A 516 -18.16 21.87 12.67
C LEU A 516 -18.84 21.03 13.77
N LEU A 517 -18.56 19.72 13.76
CA LEU A 517 -19.18 18.78 14.69
C LEU A 517 -18.67 18.89 16.14
N ASP A 518 -17.43 19.36 16.36
CA ASP A 518 -16.93 19.61 17.71
C ASP A 518 -17.57 20.87 18.32
N ASN A 519 -17.91 21.87 17.50
CA ASN A 519 -18.67 23.05 17.92
C ASN A 519 -20.13 22.71 18.27
N ASP A 520 -20.78 21.80 17.52
CA ASP A 520 -22.16 21.32 17.82
C ASP A 520 -22.25 20.42 19.07
N SER A 521 -21.11 19.92 19.57
CA SER A 521 -21.03 19.01 20.71
C SER A 521 -20.74 19.71 22.05
N GLN A 522 -20.57 21.03 22.03
CA GLN A 522 -20.45 21.91 23.20
C GLN A 522 -21.80 22.57 23.50
#